data_AF-S6WFT0-F1
#
_entry.id   AF-S6WFT0-F1
#
_cell.length_a   1.000
_cell.length_b   1.000
_cell.length_c   1.000
_cell.angle_alpha   90.00
_cell.angle_beta   90.00
_cell.angle_gamma   90.00
#
_symmetry.space_group_name_H-M   'P 1'
#
loop_
_entity.id
_entity.type
_entity.pdbx_description
1 polymer ?
#
loop_
_entity_poly.entity_id
_entity_poly.type
_entity_poly.pdbx_seq_one_letter_code
_entity_poly.pdbx_strand_id
1 'polypeptide(L)'
;GPLPELPLTDSGQRSRQKLLTELADQEHLTLAQLGRRIAGGRGHYSLIGTPAQIADELQTWFEHGAADGFNVLVPHLPGGLEDVAQLLVPELQRRGLFRTEYEGTTLRENLGLQRPAYRF
;
A
#
# COMPACT_ATOMS: atom_id res chain seq x y z
N GLY A 1 -6.73 -29.37 -0.53
CA GLY A 1 -6.61 -29.34 -1.99
C GLY A 1 -6.44 -27.91 -2.47
N PRO A 2 -6.64 -27.65 -3.77
CA PRO A 2 -6.75 -26.29 -4.33
C PRO A 2 -7.92 -25.51 -3.68
N LEU A 3 -8.03 -24.22 -4.01
CA LEU A 3 -9.26 -23.46 -3.79
C LEU A 3 -10.37 -24.05 -4.70
N PRO A 4 -11.59 -24.34 -4.20
CA PRO A 4 -12.71 -24.70 -5.06
C PRO A 4 -13.18 -23.48 -5.86
N GLU A 5 -13.93 -23.70 -6.95
CA GLU A 5 -14.67 -22.61 -7.58
C GLU A 5 -15.68 -22.00 -6.59
N LEU A 6 -15.71 -20.67 -6.53
CA LEU A 6 -16.59 -19.90 -5.64
C LEU A 6 -17.30 -18.82 -6.48
N PRO A 7 -18.64 -18.77 -6.50
CA PRO A 7 -19.36 -17.70 -7.18
C PRO A 7 -19.01 -16.35 -6.52
N LEU A 8 -18.94 -15.28 -7.32
CA LEU A 8 -18.72 -13.93 -6.79
C LEU A 8 -19.85 -13.55 -5.82
N THR A 9 -19.53 -13.07 -4.62
CA THR A 9 -20.55 -12.69 -3.63
C THR A 9 -21.43 -11.57 -4.15
N ASP A 10 -22.72 -11.60 -3.84
CA ASP A 10 -23.65 -10.51 -4.20
C ASP A 10 -23.46 -9.26 -3.35
N SER A 11 -22.95 -9.43 -2.12
CA SER A 11 -22.62 -8.36 -1.18
C SER A 11 -21.23 -8.55 -0.57
N GLY A 12 -20.67 -7.48 0.00
CA GLY A 12 -19.32 -7.49 0.59
C GLY A 12 -18.18 -7.25 -0.42
N GLN A 13 -16.97 -7.73 -0.10
CA GLN A 13 -15.73 -7.35 -0.78
C GLN A 13 -15.47 -8.11 -2.08
N ARG A 14 -16.34 -7.94 -3.09
CA ARG A 14 -16.25 -8.62 -4.41
C ARG A 14 -14.88 -8.49 -5.08
N SER A 15 -14.30 -7.29 -5.05
CA SER A 15 -12.93 -7.01 -5.55
C SER A 15 -11.87 -7.85 -4.84
N ARG A 16 -11.96 -8.01 -3.51
CA ARG A 16 -11.01 -8.80 -2.73
C ARG A 16 -11.19 -10.29 -3.00
N GLN A 17 -12.42 -10.79 -3.11
CA GLN A 17 -12.66 -12.18 -3.51
C GLN A 17 -12.01 -12.46 -4.86
N LYS A 18 -12.29 -11.62 -5.87
CA LYS A 18 -11.76 -11.78 -7.23
C LYS A 18 -10.23 -11.86 -7.23
N LEU A 19 -9.55 -10.90 -6.60
CA LEU A 19 -8.08 -10.88 -6.48
C LEU A 19 -7.54 -12.15 -5.80
N LEU A 20 -8.23 -12.67 -4.78
CA LEU A 20 -7.80 -13.86 -4.06
C LEU A 20 -8.05 -15.17 -4.85
N THR A 21 -9.11 -15.24 -5.65
CA THR A 21 -9.34 -16.36 -6.58
C THR A 21 -8.34 -16.35 -7.74
N GLU A 22 -8.06 -15.18 -8.32
CA GLU A 22 -7.09 -15.03 -9.42
C GLU A 22 -5.66 -15.37 -8.95
N LEU A 23 -5.26 -14.90 -7.76
CA LEU A 23 -3.98 -15.27 -7.15
C LEU A 23 -3.85 -16.78 -6.88
N ALA A 24 -4.93 -17.41 -6.40
CA ALA A 24 -4.94 -18.85 -6.11
C ALA A 24 -4.82 -19.70 -7.39
N ASP A 25 -5.44 -19.26 -8.48
CA ASP A 25 -5.34 -19.90 -9.79
C ASP A 25 -3.95 -19.70 -10.40
N GLN A 26 -3.47 -18.46 -10.50
CA GLN A 26 -2.18 -18.11 -11.11
C GLN A 26 -0.97 -18.73 -10.41
N GLU A 27 -0.95 -18.78 -9.07
CA GLU A 27 0.12 -19.43 -8.29
C GLU A 27 -0.19 -20.92 -7.96
N HIS A 28 -1.27 -21.48 -8.51
CA HIS A 28 -1.74 -22.87 -8.29
C HIS A 28 -1.80 -23.28 -6.79
N LEU A 29 -2.29 -22.38 -5.94
CA LEU A 29 -2.20 -22.50 -4.48
C LEU A 29 -3.24 -23.45 -3.89
N THR A 30 -2.81 -24.32 -2.97
CA THR A 30 -3.76 -24.94 -2.03
C THR A 30 -4.36 -23.89 -1.10
N LEU A 31 -5.56 -24.15 -0.56
CA LEU A 31 -6.22 -23.26 0.41
C LEU A 31 -5.30 -22.89 1.60
N ALA A 32 -4.46 -23.82 2.04
CA ALA A 32 -3.49 -23.62 3.13
C ALA A 32 -2.21 -22.87 2.70
N GLN A 33 -1.90 -22.79 1.40
CA GLN A 33 -0.86 -21.89 0.89
C GLN A 33 -1.43 -20.49 0.66
N LEU A 34 -2.62 -20.37 0.05
CA LEU A 34 -3.34 -19.09 -0.10
C LEU A 34 -3.52 -18.39 1.25
N GLY A 35 -4.01 -19.10 2.27
CA GLY A 35 -4.17 -18.57 3.62
C GLY A 35 -2.86 -18.02 4.23
N ARG A 36 -1.72 -18.64 3.95
CA ARG A 36 -0.38 -18.15 4.37
C ARG A 36 0.09 -16.97 3.52
N ARG A 37 -0.04 -17.06 2.19
CA ARG A 37 0.31 -16.00 1.21
C ARG A 37 -0.39 -14.68 1.53
N ILE A 38 -1.62 -14.72 2.04
CA ILE A 38 -2.44 -13.55 2.36
C ILE A 38 -2.37 -13.13 3.83
N ALA A 39 -1.67 -13.86 4.70
CA ALA A 39 -1.65 -13.56 6.14
C ALA A 39 -0.98 -12.20 6.44
N GLY A 40 0.15 -11.91 5.80
CA GLY A 40 0.94 -10.68 6.05
C GLY A 40 0.37 -9.41 5.42
N GLY A 41 -0.39 -9.51 4.34
CA GLY A 41 -0.84 -8.34 3.56
C GLY A 41 -2.23 -8.44 2.93
N ARG A 42 -3.00 -9.51 3.19
CA ARG A 42 -4.36 -9.75 2.64
C ARG A 42 -4.50 -9.65 1.12
N GLY A 43 -3.40 -9.79 0.36
CA GLY A 43 -3.38 -9.58 -1.10
C GLY A 43 -3.18 -8.12 -1.54
N HIS A 44 -2.75 -7.21 -0.66
CA HIS A 44 -2.13 -5.95 -1.08
C HIS A 44 -0.75 -6.21 -1.68
N TYR A 45 -0.33 -5.36 -2.63
CA TYR A 45 1.03 -5.39 -3.17
C TYR A 45 2.04 -5.31 -2.02
N SER A 46 3.01 -6.23 -2.00
CA SER A 46 3.94 -6.43 -0.89
C SER A 46 5.37 -6.29 -1.40
N LEU A 47 5.94 -5.10 -1.23
CA LEU A 47 7.28 -4.77 -1.67
C LEU A 47 8.30 -5.14 -0.59
N ILE A 48 9.33 -5.90 -0.95
CA ILE A 48 10.34 -6.43 -0.03
C ILE A 48 11.72 -6.16 -0.63
N GLY A 49 12.52 -5.34 0.05
CA GLY A 49 13.83 -4.90 -0.41
C GLY A 49 14.48 -3.92 0.55
N THR A 50 15.59 -3.33 0.12
CA THR A 50 16.25 -2.23 0.84
C THR A 50 15.43 -0.93 0.75
N PRO A 51 15.66 0.07 1.62
CA PRO A 51 14.99 1.38 1.52
C PRO A 51 15.17 2.06 0.16
N ALA A 52 16.33 1.89 -0.48
CA ALA A 52 16.58 2.39 -1.84
C ALA A 52 15.68 1.70 -2.88
N GLN A 53 15.62 0.36 -2.89
CA GLN A 53 14.75 -0.41 -3.79
C GLN A 53 13.26 -0.10 -3.58
N ILE A 54 12.85 0.14 -2.33
CA ILE A 54 11.49 0.56 -2.02
C ILE A 54 11.22 1.98 -2.56
N ALA A 55 12.17 2.90 -2.39
CA ALA A 55 12.08 4.24 -2.95
C ALA A 55 12.09 4.25 -4.49
N ASP A 56 12.81 3.34 -5.15
CA ASP A 56 12.86 3.21 -6.60
C ASP A 56 11.48 2.86 -7.21
N GLU A 57 10.75 1.90 -6.62
CA GLU A 57 9.41 1.51 -7.07
C GLU A 57 8.39 2.65 -6.80
N LEU A 58 8.42 3.25 -5.61
CA LEU A 58 7.52 4.35 -5.25
C LEU A 58 7.77 5.60 -6.10
N GLN A 59 9.03 5.91 -6.41
CA GLN A 59 9.41 6.95 -7.36
C GLN A 59 8.87 6.64 -8.76
N THR A 60 9.06 5.40 -9.23
CA THR A 60 8.55 4.96 -10.54
C THR A 60 7.04 5.15 -10.63
N TRP A 61 6.27 4.76 -9.60
CA TRP A 61 4.81 4.91 -9.59
C TRP A 61 4.38 6.39 -9.53
N PHE A 62 5.11 7.25 -8.81
CA PHE A 62 4.84 8.68 -8.76
C PHE A 62 5.13 9.39 -10.10
N GLU A 63 6.32 9.18 -10.67
CA GLU A 63 6.77 9.83 -11.91
C GLU A 63 5.94 9.42 -13.14
N HIS A 64 5.39 8.20 -13.14
CA HIS A 64 4.47 7.72 -14.19
C HIS A 64 2.99 8.03 -13.90
N GLY A 65 2.68 8.80 -12.85
CA GLY A 65 1.32 9.26 -12.54
C GLY A 65 0.37 8.16 -12.04
N ALA A 66 0.89 7.06 -11.49
CA ALA A 66 0.09 5.97 -10.95
C ALA A 66 -0.46 6.25 -9.53
N ALA A 67 0.18 7.13 -8.76
CA ALA A 67 -0.31 7.58 -7.45
C ALA A 67 0.33 8.90 -6.99
N ASP A 68 -0.46 9.77 -6.34
CA ASP A 68 0.03 10.97 -5.64
C ASP A 68 0.59 10.68 -4.23
N GLY A 69 0.46 9.45 -3.74
CA GLY A 69 0.88 9.04 -2.40
C GLY A 69 0.37 7.65 -2.00
N PHE A 70 0.88 7.12 -0.88
CA PHE A 70 0.77 5.69 -0.55
C PHE A 70 0.20 5.41 0.84
N ASN A 71 -0.73 4.47 0.93
CA ASN A 71 -1.14 3.87 2.20
C ASN A 71 -0.16 2.76 2.58
N VAL A 72 0.71 3.02 3.56
CA VAL A 72 1.73 2.07 4.00
C VAL A 72 1.15 1.09 5.02
N LEU A 73 1.02 -0.19 4.65
CA LEU A 73 0.59 -1.27 5.55
C LEU A 73 1.82 -2.06 6.00
N VAL A 74 2.23 -1.86 7.25
CA VAL A 74 3.40 -2.53 7.85
C VAL A 74 3.02 -3.88 8.46
N PRO A 75 3.89 -4.91 8.41
CA PRO A 75 3.53 -6.27 8.85
C PRO A 75 3.46 -6.44 10.37
N HIS A 76 4.08 -5.53 11.13
CA HIS A 76 4.04 -5.49 12.60
C HIS A 76 4.28 -4.06 13.10
N LEU A 77 3.91 -3.79 14.35
CA LEU A 77 4.08 -2.49 15.02
C LEU A 77 4.80 -2.66 16.37
N PRO A 78 5.59 -1.67 16.84
CA PRO A 78 5.89 -0.42 16.14
C PRO A 78 6.97 -0.57 15.04
N GLY A 79 7.85 -1.57 15.14
CA GLY A 79 9.08 -1.72 14.34
C GLY A 79 8.92 -1.46 12.83
N GLY A 80 7.95 -2.09 12.16
CA GLY A 80 7.75 -1.88 10.72
C GLY A 80 7.38 -0.44 10.32
N LEU A 81 6.82 0.36 11.23
CA LEU A 81 6.58 1.80 11.03
C LEU A 81 7.83 2.63 11.38
N GLU A 82 8.62 2.17 12.34
CA GLU A 82 9.92 2.76 12.70
C GLU A 82 10.92 2.59 11.54
N ASP A 83 10.99 1.42 10.90
CA ASP A 83 11.77 1.17 9.68
C ASP A 83 11.40 2.16 8.56
N VAL A 84 10.11 2.39 8.34
CA VAL A 84 9.62 3.34 7.32
C VAL A 84 10.03 4.77 7.67
N ALA A 85 9.87 5.19 8.93
CA ALA A 85 10.18 6.54 9.37
C ALA A 85 11.70 6.83 9.45
N GLN A 86 12.52 5.83 9.78
CA GLN A 86 13.95 6.00 10.03
C GLN A 86 14.82 5.64 8.81
N LEU A 87 14.33 4.80 7.89
CA LEU A 87 15.13 4.30 6.76
C LEU A 87 14.56 4.74 5.40
N LEU A 88 13.25 4.63 5.18
CA LEU A 88 12.63 4.95 3.89
C LEU A 88 12.36 6.45 3.71
N VAL A 89 11.80 7.12 4.73
CA VAL A 89 11.48 8.56 4.65
C VAL A 89 12.74 9.41 4.38
N PRO A 90 13.91 9.19 5.03
CA PRO A 90 15.13 9.94 4.70
C PRO A 90 15.64 9.70 3.28
N GLU A 91 15.47 8.50 2.72
CA GLU A 91 15.85 8.20 1.33
C GLU A 91 14.92 8.88 0.31
N LEU A 92 13.61 8.96 0.60
CA LEU A 92 12.66 9.75 -0.19
C LEU A 92 12.93 11.26 -0.09
N GLN A 93 13.27 11.76 1.10
CA GLN A 93 13.69 13.16 1.31
C GLN A 93 14.98 13.49 0.54
N ARG A 94 15.98 12.60 0.57
CA ARG A 94 17.24 12.73 -0.19
C ARG A 94 17.03 12.81 -1.71
N ARG A 95 15.92 12.25 -2.21
CA ARG A 95 15.49 12.31 -3.63
C ARG A 95 14.60 13.51 -3.95
N GLY A 96 14.16 14.29 -2.95
CA GLY A 96 13.17 15.36 -3.12
C GLY A 96 11.72 14.87 -3.30
N LEU A 97 11.45 13.58 -3.05
CA LEU A 97 10.13 12.95 -3.22
C LEU A 97 9.23 13.06 -1.98
N PHE A 98 9.78 13.53 -0.86
CA PHE A 98 9.04 13.73 0.38
C PHE A 98 9.54 14.96 1.12
N ARG A 99 8.63 15.68 1.80
CA ARG A 99 8.94 16.88 2.58
C ARG A 99 9.94 16.61 3.71
N THR A 100 10.85 17.54 3.94
CA THR A 100 11.76 17.52 5.10
C THR A 100 11.08 17.97 6.39
N GLU A 101 10.17 18.95 6.30
CA GLU A 101 9.43 19.53 7.42
C GLU A 101 7.94 19.72 7.08
N TYR A 102 7.10 20.05 8.08
CA TYR A 102 5.68 20.36 7.85
C TYR A 102 5.48 21.84 7.54
N GLU A 103 5.11 22.15 6.28
CA GLU A 103 4.76 23.49 5.83
C GLU A 103 3.41 23.98 6.38
N GLY A 104 2.50 23.05 6.71
CA GLY A 104 1.13 23.33 7.15
C GLY A 104 0.86 22.96 8.60
N THR A 105 -0.10 23.66 9.22
CA THR A 105 -0.60 23.35 10.57
C THR A 105 -1.77 22.37 10.56
N THR A 106 -2.42 22.22 9.41
CA THR A 106 -3.61 21.38 9.21
C THR A 106 -3.35 20.27 8.19
N LEU A 107 -4.17 19.20 8.24
CA LEU A 107 -4.15 18.13 7.24
C LEU A 107 -4.42 18.63 5.82
N ARG A 108 -5.16 19.73 5.64
CA ARG A 108 -5.45 20.29 4.32
C ARG A 108 -4.23 20.94 3.70
N GLU A 109 -3.55 21.83 4.44
CA GLU A 109 -2.30 22.46 4.02
C GLU A 109 -1.24 21.39 3.72
N ASN A 110 -1.09 20.39 4.60
CA ASN A 110 -0.14 19.29 4.43
C ASN A 110 -0.51 18.27 3.33
N LEU A 111 -1.58 18.51 2.56
CA LEU A 111 -1.99 17.78 1.35
C LEU A 111 -2.19 18.72 0.15
N GLY A 112 -1.80 20.00 0.23
CA GLY A 112 -2.01 20.99 -0.84
C GLY A 112 -3.49 21.35 -1.10
N LEU A 113 -4.40 20.96 -0.20
CA LEU A 113 -5.84 21.11 -0.40
C LEU A 113 -6.35 22.47 0.11
N GLN A 114 -7.09 23.19 -0.72
CA GLN A 114 -7.78 24.39 -0.29
C GLN A 114 -8.81 24.10 0.83
N ARG A 115 -9.00 25.07 1.72
CA ARG A 115 -10.12 25.09 2.66
C ARG A 115 -11.39 25.45 1.87
N PRO A 116 -12.46 24.63 1.92
CA PRO A 116 -13.69 24.95 1.20
C PRO A 116 -14.30 26.24 1.74
N ALA A 117 -14.81 27.08 0.84
CA ALA A 117 -15.59 28.25 1.22
C ALA A 117 -16.82 27.82 2.03
N TYR A 118 -17.16 28.60 3.05
CA TYR A 118 -18.35 28.36 3.86
C TYR A 118 -19.62 28.43 2.99
N ARG A 119 -20.60 27.59 3.32
CA ARG A 119 -21.95 27.60 2.75
C ARG A 119 -22.96 27.41 3.87
N PHE A 120 -23.94 28.31 3.94
CA PHE A 120 -25.22 28.16 4.62
C PHE A 120 -26.32 28.39 3.57
#